data_AF-A0A7C2IJ23-F1
#
_entry.id   AF-A0A7C2IJ23-F1
#
_cell.length_a   1.000
_cell.length_b   1.000
_cell.length_c   1.000
_cell.angle_alpha   90.00
_cell.angle_beta   90.00
_cell.angle_gamma   90.00
#
_symmetry.space_group_name_H-M   'P 1'
#
loop_
_entity.id
_entity.type
_entity.pdbx_description
1 polymer ?
#
loop_
_entity_poly.entity_id
_entity_poly.type
_entity_poly.pdbx_seq_one_letter_code
_entity_poly.pdbx_strand_id
1 'polypeptide(L)'
;MDGGRANRRFEYDRWGNRTAVYNSPQAGTGQQIQQATLQQGAGIPTNRLTNITNRNGNIQTQMPQVYDASGNLTHDGQHNYKYDGEGRIAYVNKAALNQATCSYDIATIRNLLAPRNLSL
;
A
#
# COMPACT_ATOMS: atom_id res chain seq x y z
N MET A 1 -6.05 -29.78 3.85
CA MET A 1 -5.59 -28.54 4.50
C MET A 1 -4.21 -28.28 3.95
N ASP A 2 -4.01 -27.31 3.04
CA ASP A 2 -2.66 -26.95 2.60
C ASP A 2 -2.49 -25.44 2.65
N GLY A 3 -1.88 -25.01 3.76
CA GLY A 3 -1.53 -23.63 4.02
C GLY A 3 -0.51 -23.15 3.00
N GLY A 4 -0.98 -22.45 1.98
CA GLY A 4 -0.20 -21.75 0.96
C GLY A 4 0.66 -20.60 1.51
N ARG A 5 1.49 -20.87 2.53
CA ARG A 5 2.68 -20.06 2.82
C ARG A 5 3.76 -20.51 1.83
N ALA A 6 3.49 -20.27 0.54
CA ALA A 6 4.37 -20.63 -0.56
C ALA A 6 5.72 -19.94 -0.35
N ASN A 7 6.81 -20.69 -0.42
CA ASN A 7 8.16 -20.14 -0.42
C ASN A 7 8.29 -19.07 -1.52
N ARG A 8 8.69 -17.86 -1.18
CA ARG A 8 8.84 -16.73 -2.11
C ARG A 8 10.30 -16.33 -2.23
N ARG A 9 10.66 -15.83 -3.41
CA ARG A 9 11.92 -15.10 -3.62
C ARG A 9 11.64 -13.61 -3.67
N PHE A 10 12.56 -12.84 -3.09
CA PHE A 10 12.49 -11.39 -3.03
C PHE A 10 13.74 -10.80 -3.67
N GLU A 11 13.57 -9.78 -4.50
CA GLU A 11 14.69 -8.99 -5.03
C GLU A 11 14.70 -7.62 -4.36
N TYR A 12 15.90 -7.10 -4.14
CA TYR A 12 16.15 -5.85 -3.45
C TYR A 12 17.06 -4.95 -4.28
N ASP A 13 16.94 -3.64 -4.13
CA ASP A 13 17.94 -2.71 -4.63
C ASP A 13 19.20 -2.64 -3.73
N ARG A 14 20.18 -1.82 -4.13
CA ARG A 14 21.43 -1.63 -3.36
C ARG A 14 21.25 -0.99 -1.97
N TRP A 15 20.05 -0.46 -1.69
CA TRP A 15 19.70 0.17 -0.41
C TRP A 15 18.80 -0.72 0.45
N GLY A 16 18.53 -1.96 0.00
CA GLY A 16 17.71 -2.92 0.74
C GLY A 16 16.20 -2.73 0.56
N ASN A 17 15.74 -1.90 -0.37
CA ASN A 17 14.31 -1.80 -0.69
C ASN A 17 13.89 -3.00 -1.53
N ARG A 18 12.78 -3.65 -1.19
CA ARG A 18 12.23 -4.76 -1.98
C ARG A 18 11.63 -4.24 -3.28
N THR A 19 12.14 -4.69 -4.42
CA THR A 19 11.72 -4.25 -5.76
C THR A 19 10.88 -5.29 -6.50
N ALA A 20 10.99 -6.58 -6.14
CA ALA A 20 10.17 -7.64 -6.72
C ALA A 20 9.87 -8.80 -5.77
N VAL A 21 8.76 -9.49 -6.02
CA VAL A 21 8.35 -10.74 -5.37
C VAL A 21 8.05 -11.78 -6.44
N TYR A 22 8.55 -12.99 -6.24
CA TYR A 22 8.28 -14.14 -7.10
C TYR A 22 7.58 -15.25 -6.32
N ASN A 23 6.73 -16.02 -7.00
CA ASN A 23 5.98 -17.12 -6.40
C ASN A 23 6.76 -18.43 -6.23
N SER A 24 8.05 -18.46 -6.57
CA SER A 24 8.97 -19.58 -6.37
C SER A 24 10.23 -19.08 -5.67
N PRO A 25 10.86 -19.87 -4.79
CA PRO A 25 12.13 -19.52 -4.17
C PRO A 25 13.33 -19.69 -5.12
N GLN A 26 13.22 -20.54 -6.16
CA GLN A 26 14.34 -20.87 -7.03
C GLN A 26 14.51 -19.83 -8.14
N ALA A 27 15.71 -19.27 -8.27
CA ALA A 27 16.02 -18.27 -9.29
C ALA A 27 15.85 -18.83 -10.71
N GLY A 28 15.33 -18.01 -11.63
CA GLY A 28 15.02 -18.44 -13.00
C GLY A 28 13.78 -19.31 -13.12
N THR A 29 13.13 -19.66 -12.01
CA THR A 29 11.86 -20.39 -11.98
C THR A 29 10.82 -19.55 -11.24
N GLY A 30 9.56 -19.62 -11.67
CA GLY A 30 8.49 -18.82 -11.07
C GLY A 30 8.29 -17.46 -11.71
N GLN A 31 7.07 -16.95 -11.56
CA GLN A 31 6.61 -15.70 -12.15
C GLN A 31 6.76 -14.58 -11.14
N GLN A 32 7.12 -13.38 -11.61
CA GLN A 32 7.04 -12.17 -10.81
C GLN A 32 5.56 -11.91 -10.51
N ILE A 33 5.19 -11.85 -9.24
CA ILE A 33 3.81 -11.61 -8.80
C ILE A 33 3.61 -10.20 -8.23
N GLN A 34 4.71 -9.51 -7.93
CA GLN A 34 4.68 -8.11 -7.52
C GLN A 34 5.96 -7.40 -7.94
N GLN A 35 5.84 -6.14 -8.33
CA GLN A 35 6.94 -5.23 -8.56
C GLN A 35 6.65 -3.92 -7.84
N ALA A 36 7.63 -3.41 -7.10
CA ALA A 36 7.57 -2.11 -6.45
C ALA A 36 8.52 -1.14 -7.16
N THR A 37 8.00 0.03 -7.53
CA THR A 37 8.80 1.13 -8.09
C THR A 37 8.93 2.20 -7.03
N LEU A 38 10.15 2.69 -6.83
CA LEU A 38 10.43 3.77 -5.87
C LEU A 38 10.60 5.11 -6.57
N GLN A 39 10.20 6.17 -5.89
CA GLN A 39 10.53 7.54 -6.26
C GLN A 39 12.04 7.72 -6.15
N GLN A 40 12.63 8.42 -7.11
CA GLN A 40 14.06 8.72 -7.14
C GLN A 40 14.29 10.23 -7.07
N GLY A 41 15.30 10.64 -6.31
CA GLY A 41 15.91 11.96 -6.35
C GLY A 41 17.38 11.80 -6.76
N ALA A 42 17.79 12.40 -7.89
CA ALA A 42 19.15 12.29 -8.42
C ALA A 42 19.66 10.82 -8.56
N GLY A 43 18.78 9.89 -8.94
CA GLY A 43 19.13 8.47 -9.08
C GLY A 43 19.24 7.69 -7.77
N ILE A 44 18.82 8.29 -6.65
CA ILE A 44 18.77 7.68 -5.33
C ILE A 44 17.30 7.54 -4.90
N PRO A 45 16.81 6.33 -4.57
CA PRO A 45 15.48 6.11 -4.05
C PRO A 45 15.23 6.90 -2.77
N THR A 46 14.08 7.54 -2.69
CA THR A 46 13.66 8.32 -1.50
C THR A 46 12.89 7.48 -0.49
N ASN A 47 12.93 6.14 -0.61
CA ASN A 47 12.13 5.17 0.14
C ASN A 47 10.60 5.42 0.08
N ARG A 48 10.14 6.22 -0.89
CA ARG A 48 8.72 6.36 -1.22
C ARG A 48 8.41 5.52 -2.43
N LEU A 49 7.28 4.84 -2.42
CA LEU A 49 6.81 4.08 -3.58
C LEU A 49 6.20 5.05 -4.60
N THR A 50 6.30 4.77 -5.89
CA THR A 50 5.53 5.48 -6.93
C THR A 50 4.43 4.60 -7.50
N ASN A 51 4.68 3.30 -7.60
CA ASN A 51 3.72 2.34 -8.10
C ASN A 51 4.01 0.96 -7.52
N ILE A 52 2.95 0.22 -7.20
CA ILE A 52 2.99 -1.22 -7.02
C ILE A 52 2.29 -1.85 -8.20
N THR A 53 2.97 -2.75 -8.89
CA THR A 53 2.37 -3.61 -9.89
C THR A 53 2.14 -4.97 -9.26
N ASN A 54 0.88 -5.40 -9.13
CA ASN A 54 0.53 -6.78 -8.80
C ASN A 54 0.24 -7.56 -10.08
N ARG A 55 0.67 -8.82 -10.13
CA ARG A 55 0.36 -9.73 -11.23
C ARG A 55 -0.39 -10.95 -10.73
N ASN A 56 -1.46 -11.29 -11.45
CA ASN A 56 -2.17 -12.56 -11.29
C ASN A 56 -2.20 -13.25 -12.66
N GLY A 57 -1.24 -14.15 -12.89
CA GLY A 57 -0.96 -14.67 -14.23
C GLY A 57 -0.52 -13.54 -15.17
N ASN A 58 -1.21 -13.40 -16.29
CA ASN A 58 -0.94 -12.36 -17.29
C ASN A 58 -1.64 -11.02 -16.98
N ILE A 59 -2.48 -10.96 -15.95
CA ILE A 59 -3.19 -9.73 -15.57
C ILE A 59 -2.26 -8.88 -14.72
N GLN A 60 -2.10 -7.63 -15.10
CA GLN A 60 -1.32 -6.63 -14.38
C GLN A 60 -2.22 -5.55 -13.82
N THR A 61 -2.18 -5.34 -12.51
CA THR A 61 -2.88 -4.23 -11.83
C THR A 61 -1.84 -3.25 -11.29
N GLN A 62 -1.94 -2.00 -11.71
CA GLN A 62 -1.10 -0.91 -11.21
C GLN A 62 -1.81 -0.21 -10.04
N MET A 63 -1.04 0.09 -9.00
CA MET A 63 -1.46 0.76 -7.79
C MET A 63 -0.55 1.98 -7.59
N PRO A 64 -0.84 3.11 -8.26
CA PRO A 64 -0.04 4.31 -8.16
C PRO A 64 -0.16 4.93 -6.76
N GLN A 65 0.98 5.27 -6.17
CA GLN A 65 1.08 5.88 -4.85
C GLN A 65 1.26 7.39 -5.00
N VAL A 66 0.41 8.18 -4.34
CA VAL A 66 0.45 9.65 -4.37
C VAL A 66 0.62 10.17 -2.96
N TYR A 67 1.47 11.18 -2.79
CA TYR A 67 1.77 11.79 -1.50
C TYR A 67 1.51 13.29 -1.53
N ASP A 68 1.18 13.85 -0.37
CA ASP A 68 1.19 15.30 -0.18
C ASP A 68 2.63 15.84 -0.03
N ALA A 69 2.76 17.18 0.06
CA ALA A 69 4.05 17.85 0.24
C ALA A 69 4.75 17.48 1.56
N SER A 70 3.97 17.15 2.60
CA SER A 70 4.47 16.69 3.90
C SER A 70 4.94 15.23 3.86
N GLY A 71 4.61 14.48 2.81
CA GLY A 71 5.00 13.10 2.61
C GLY A 71 3.99 12.06 3.08
N ASN A 72 2.77 12.45 3.41
CA ASN A 72 1.70 11.51 3.76
C ASN A 72 1.11 10.88 2.50
N LEU A 73 0.79 9.59 2.54
CA LEU A 73 0.18 8.87 1.43
C LEU A 73 -1.28 9.30 1.25
N THR A 74 -1.61 10.04 0.21
CA THR A 74 -2.97 10.51 -0.08
C THR A 74 -3.73 9.60 -1.03
N HIS A 75 -3.06 8.72 -1.78
CA HIS A 75 -3.70 7.70 -2.61
C HIS A 75 -2.81 6.45 -2.75
N ASP A 76 -3.36 5.25 -2.53
CA ASP A 76 -2.61 3.97 -2.62
C ASP A 76 -2.89 3.17 -3.89
N GLY A 77 -3.57 3.77 -4.88
CA GLY A 77 -4.02 3.08 -6.09
C GLY A 77 -5.45 2.55 -6.00
N GLN A 78 -6.01 2.48 -4.79
CA GLN A 78 -7.35 1.98 -4.52
C GLN A 78 -8.16 2.96 -3.66
N HIS A 79 -7.54 3.54 -2.65
CA HIS A 79 -8.11 4.43 -1.66
C HIS A 79 -7.45 5.80 -1.71
N ASN A 80 -8.19 6.81 -1.26
CA ASN A 80 -7.80 8.17 -1.02
C ASN A 80 -7.83 8.42 0.48
N TYR A 81 -6.81 9.09 0.99
CA TYR A 81 -6.63 9.39 2.40
C TYR A 81 -6.63 10.89 2.61
N LYS A 82 -7.23 11.34 3.72
CA LYS A 82 -7.03 12.68 4.25
C LYS A 82 -6.54 12.60 5.67
N TYR A 83 -5.75 13.58 6.06
CA TYR A 83 -5.14 13.68 7.37
C TYR A 83 -5.70 14.87 8.13
N ASP A 84 -5.80 14.76 9.45
CA ASP A 84 -6.04 15.91 10.33
C ASP A 84 -4.76 16.75 10.50
N GLY A 85 -4.87 17.87 11.22
CA GLY A 85 -3.73 18.74 11.52
C GLY A 85 -2.62 18.09 12.35
N GLU A 86 -2.88 16.91 12.94
CA GLU A 86 -1.91 16.13 13.72
C GLU A 86 -1.26 15.00 12.89
N GLY A 87 -1.58 14.90 11.59
CA GLY A 87 -1.02 13.88 10.69
C GLY A 87 -1.64 12.50 10.86
N ARG A 88 -2.82 12.38 11.48
CA ARG A 88 -3.56 11.12 11.59
C ARG A 88 -4.58 11.01 10.47
N ILE A 89 -4.91 9.78 10.04
CA ILE A 89 -5.90 9.55 8.98
C ILE A 89 -7.29 9.97 9.48
N ALA A 90 -7.79 11.10 8.99
CA ALA A 90 -9.14 11.59 9.27
C ALA A 90 -10.21 10.98 8.36
N TYR A 91 -9.81 10.53 7.16
CA TYR A 91 -10.73 10.00 6.16
C TYR A 91 -10.04 8.99 5.25
N VAL A 92 -10.77 7.94 4.88
CA VAL A 92 -10.40 7.00 3.82
C VAL A 92 -11.62 6.82 2.92
N ASN A 93 -11.51 7.10 1.62
CA ASN A 93 -12.58 6.66 0.72
C ASN A 93 -12.49 5.13 0.62
N LYS A 94 -13.61 4.43 0.51
CA LYS A 94 -13.57 2.99 0.28
C LYS A 94 -13.72 2.75 -1.21
N ALA A 95 -12.83 1.97 -1.81
CA ALA A 95 -13.04 1.49 -3.17
C ALA A 95 -14.29 0.59 -3.18
N ALA A 96 -15.25 0.94 -4.05
CA ALA A 96 -16.55 0.30 -4.21
C ALA A 96 -17.46 0.23 -2.95
N LEU A 97 -18.49 1.09 -2.97
CA LEU A 97 -19.81 0.98 -2.34
C LEU A 97 -20.05 1.17 -0.83
N ASN A 98 -19.08 1.46 0.06
CA ASN A 98 -19.45 1.80 1.46
C ASN A 98 -18.46 2.79 2.11
N GLN A 99 -18.89 3.99 2.49
CA GLN A 99 -18.02 5.00 3.11
C GLN A 99 -17.65 4.61 4.55
N ALA A 100 -16.41 4.90 4.99
CA ALA A 100 -15.98 4.75 6.39
C ALA A 100 -15.41 6.07 6.90
N THR A 101 -16.11 6.71 7.84
CA THR A 101 -15.61 7.87 8.58
C THR A 101 -15.00 7.36 9.88
N CYS A 102 -13.72 7.69 10.13
CA CYS A 102 -13.05 7.41 11.41
C CYS A 102 -13.19 8.64 12.31
N SER A 103 -13.82 8.47 13.47
CA SER A 103 -13.85 9.51 14.51
C SER A 103 -12.93 9.11 15.65
N TYR A 104 -12.09 10.04 16.12
CA TYR A 104 -11.22 9.84 17.28
C TYR A 104 -11.79 10.57 18.50
N ASP A 105 -11.75 9.92 19.67
CA ASP A 105 -12.01 10.60 20.94
C ASP A 105 -10.81 11.52 21.27
N ILE A 106 -11.09 12.79 21.54
CA ILE A 106 -10.10 13.84 21.82
C ILE A 106 -9.55 13.75 23.26
N ALA A 107 -10.15 12.97 24.17
CA ALA A 107 -9.83 13.11 25.59
C ALA A 107 -8.84 12.08 26.19
N THR A 108 -8.87 10.78 25.87
CA THR A 108 -7.98 9.82 26.55
C THR A 108 -7.88 8.47 25.82
N ILE A 109 -6.65 8.02 25.55
CA ILE A 109 -6.27 6.67 25.04
C ILE A 109 -7.14 6.17 23.84
N ARG A 110 -7.06 6.96 22.76
CA ARG A 110 -7.09 6.67 21.30
C ARG A 110 -7.48 5.25 20.80
N ASN A 111 -8.64 4.74 21.19
CA ASN A 111 -9.26 3.60 20.50
C ASN A 111 -10.09 4.08 19.29
N LEU A 112 -9.96 3.36 18.16
CA LEU A 112 -10.79 3.54 16.97
C LEU A 112 -12.26 3.29 17.33
N LEU A 113 -13.09 4.34 17.34
CA LEU A 113 -14.53 4.18 17.39
C LEU A 113 -14.97 3.79 15.97
N ALA A 114 -15.49 2.57 15.83
CA ALA A 114 -15.72 1.86 14.58
C ALA A 114 -16.32 2.69 13.42
N PRO A 115 -16.06 2.31 12.15
CA PRO A 115 -16.64 2.98 10.99
C PRO A 115 -18.18 2.91 11.04
N ARG A 116 -18.84 4.08 11.08
CA ARG A 116 -20.31 4.14 10.93
C ARG A 116 -20.68 3.99 9.46
N ASN A 117 -21.30 2.86 9.12
CA ASN A 117 -22.04 2.73 7.87
C ASN A 117 -23.36 3.50 8.04
N LEU A 118 -23.58 4.55 7.25
CA LEU A 118 -24.91 5.15 7.10
C LEU A 118 -25.63 4.40 5.97
N SER A 119 -26.64 3.61 6.33
CA SER A 119 -27.64 3.10 5.39
C SER A 119 -28.57 4.25 5.03
N LEU A 120 -28.78 4.50 3.73
CA LEU A 120 -29.89 5.31 3.21
C LEU A 120 -31.20 4.53 3.36
#